data_AF-A0A3N7Z2C3-F1
#
_entry.id   AF-A0A3N7Z2C3-F1
#
_cell.length_a   1.000
_cell.length_b   1.000
_cell.length_c   1.000
_cell.angle_alpha   90.00
_cell.angle_beta   90.00
_cell.angle_gamma   90.00
#
_symmetry.space_group_name_H-M   'P 1'
#
loop_
_entity.id
_entity.type
_entity.pdbx_description
1 polymer ?
#
loop_
_entity_poly.entity_id
_entity_poly.type
_entity_poly.pdbx_seq_one_letter_code
_entity_poly.pdbx_strand_id
1 'polypeptide(L)' 'METILTALVSILQERRIFEPPADTRERATLSGMPAYQALAAEAEQDYEGFWARLAREGLSWHKPFTKVLDESNAPFYK' A
#
# COMPACT_ATOMS: atom_id res chain seq x y z
N MET A 1 -11.38 30.85 -14.71
CA MET A 1 -11.48 30.07 -13.45
C MET A 1 -10.26 29.17 -13.27
N GLU A 2 -9.74 28.53 -14.32
CA GLU A 2 -8.48 27.74 -14.26
C GLU A 2 -7.25 28.53 -13.79
N THR A 3 -7.11 29.80 -14.17
CA THR A 3 -5.93 30.62 -13.85
C THR A 3 -5.73 30.88 -12.36
N ILE A 4 -6.83 30.98 -11.59
CA ILE A 4 -6.77 31.26 -10.14
C ILE A 4 -6.37 29.99 -9.38
N LEU A 5 -6.85 28.82 -9.82
CA LEU A 5 -6.50 27.53 -9.23
C LEU A 5 -4.99 27.25 -9.41
N THR A 6 -4.44 27.52 -10.60
CA THR A 6 -3.00 27.36 -10.88
C THR A 6 -2.14 28.32 -10.05
N ALA A 7 -2.56 29.57 -9.86
CA ALA A 7 -1.82 30.56 -9.07
C ALA A 7 -1.79 30.21 -7.56
N LEU A 8 -2.92 29.74 -7.00
CA LEU A 8 -3.00 29.28 -5.61
C LEU A 8 -2.05 28.10 -5.34
N VAL A 9 -2.01 27.13 -6.27
CA VAL A 9 -1.10 25.98 -6.18
C VAL A 9 0.37 26.42 -6.33
N SER A 10 0.66 27.44 -7.15
CA SER A 10 2.03 27.95 -7.34
C SER A 10 2.57 28.73 -6.14
N ILE A 11 1.72 29.42 -5.37
CA ILE A 11 2.15 30.24 -4.22
C ILE A 11 2.32 29.38 -2.96
N LEU A 12 1.62 28.25 -2.85
CA LEU A 12 1.66 27.33 -1.72
C LEU A 12 2.61 26.14 -1.95
N GLN A 13 3.86 26.40 -2.34
CA GLN A 13 4.89 25.35 -2.43
C GLN A 13 5.60 25.15 -1.09
N GLU A 14 4.93 24.48 -0.16
CA GLU A 14 5.53 23.98 1.08
C GLU A 14 6.35 22.71 0.79
N ARG A 15 7.66 22.75 1.06
CA ARG A 15 8.63 21.67 0.76
C ARG A 15 9.26 21.05 2.01
N ARG A 16 8.84 21.45 3.21
CA ARG A 16 9.32 20.83 4.44
C ARG A 16 8.87 19.38 4.50
N ILE A 17 9.83 18.52 4.79
CA ILE A 17 9.61 17.10 5.10
C ILE A 17 9.59 16.99 6.63
N PHE A 18 8.53 16.41 7.17
CA PHE A 18 8.40 16.14 8.59
C PHE A 18 8.60 14.66 8.83
N GLU A 19 9.81 14.29 9.25
CA GLU A 19 10.12 12.91 9.59
C GLU A 19 9.30 12.46 10.82
N PRO A 20 8.84 11.20 10.86
CA PRO A 20 8.22 10.66 12.05
C PRO A 20 9.22 10.69 13.23
N PRO A 21 8.72 10.95 14.46
CA PRO A 21 9.51 10.87 15.68
C PRO A 21 10.25 9.53 15.84
N ALA A 22 11.38 9.54 16.55
CA ALA A 22 12.26 8.37 16.65
C ALA A 22 11.56 7.15 17.29
N ASP A 23 10.79 7.37 18.34
CA ASP A 23 9.97 6.34 19.02
C ASP A 23 8.94 5.70 18.08
N THR A 24 8.38 6.48 17.15
CA THR A 24 7.44 6.00 16.14
C THR A 24 8.17 5.17 15.08
N ARG A 25 9.37 5.58 14.66
CA ARG A 25 10.19 4.81 13.71
C ARG A 25 10.65 3.47 14.28
N GLU A 26 11.00 3.42 15.57
CA GLU A 26 11.42 2.18 16.23
C GLU A 26 10.28 1.16 16.38
N ARG A 27 9.04 1.63 16.51
CA ARG A 27 7.84 0.79 16.70
C ARG A 27 7.08 0.51 15.40
N ALA A 28 7.57 1.02 14.28
CA ALA A 28 6.93 0.83 12.98
C ALA A 28 6.98 -0.64 12.56
N THR A 29 5.89 -1.14 11.97
CA THR A 29 5.83 -2.50 11.40
C THR A 29 6.80 -2.68 10.24
N LEU A 30 7.08 -1.60 9.50
CA LEU A 30 8.00 -1.60 8.38
C LEU A 30 9.28 -0.83 8.75
N SER A 31 10.43 -1.40 8.39
CA SER A 31 11.75 -0.81 8.63
C SER A 31 12.07 0.34 7.66
N GLY A 32 11.21 1.35 7.65
CA GLY A 32 11.37 2.56 6.85
C GLY A 32 10.96 2.41 5.38
N MET A 33 11.25 3.47 4.61
CA MET A 33 10.79 3.61 3.22
C MET A 33 11.33 2.53 2.26
N PRO A 34 12.59 2.06 2.36
CA PRO A 34 13.06 0.98 1.49
C PRO A 34 12.27 -0.32 1.67
N ALA A 35 11.90 -0.68 2.91
CA ALA A 35 11.08 -1.86 3.18
C ALA A 35 9.67 -1.70 2.61
N TYR A 36 9.07 -0.52 2.74
CA TYR A 36 7.79 -0.20 2.12
C TYR A 36 7.84 -0.31 0.58
N GLN A 37 8.86 0.26 -0.06
CA GLN A 37 9.01 0.22 -1.51
C GLN A 37 9.19 -1.20 -2.03
N ALA A 38 9.95 -2.04 -1.33
CA ALA A 38 10.09 -3.45 -1.67
C ALA A 38 8.75 -4.20 -1.55
N LEU A 39 8.00 -3.95 -0.48
CA LEU A 39 6.68 -4.55 -0.26
C LEU A 39 5.66 -4.11 -1.34
N ALA A 40 5.68 -2.83 -1.70
CA ALA A 40 4.83 -2.29 -2.77
C ALA A 40 5.19 -2.88 -4.12
N ALA A 41 6.49 -3.01 -4.44
CA ALA A 41 6.95 -3.62 -5.67
C ALA A 41 6.55 -5.11 -5.76
N GLU A 42 6.58 -5.86 -4.65
CA GLU A 42 6.05 -7.23 -4.61
C GLU A 42 4.56 -7.26 -4.99
N ALA A 43 3.76 -6.40 -4.37
CA ALA A 43 2.32 -6.32 -4.66
C ALA A 43 2.02 -5.88 -6.10
N GLU A 44 2.82 -4.99 -6.68
CA GLU A 44 2.67 -4.56 -8.07
C GLU A 44 3.05 -5.66 -9.07
N GLN A 45 4.07 -6.48 -8.74
CA GLN A 45 4.54 -7.56 -9.61
C GLN A 45 3.61 -8.78 -9.58
N ASP A 46 3.09 -9.15 -8.40
CA ASP A 46 2.20 -10.29 -8.20
C ASP A 46 1.22 -10.01 -7.06
N TYR A 47 0.14 -9.30 -7.38
CA TYR A 47 -0.84 -8.89 -6.39
C TYR A 47 -1.59 -10.07 -5.77
N GLU A 48 -1.88 -11.13 -6.55
CA GLU A 48 -2.52 -12.34 -6.01
C GLU A 48 -1.56 -13.10 -5.08
N GLY A 49 -0.30 -13.30 -5.51
CA GLY A 49 0.72 -13.95 -4.68
C GLY A 49 0.98 -13.21 -3.37
N PHE A 50 1.09 -11.88 -3.43
CA PHE A 50 1.23 -11.00 -2.29
C PHE A 50 0.12 -11.21 -1.26
N TRP A 51 -1.15 -11.11 -1.69
CA TRP A 51 -2.29 -11.28 -0.79
C TRP A 51 -2.41 -12.71 -0.28
N ALA A 52 -2.11 -13.70 -1.12
CA ALA A 52 -2.14 -15.10 -0.72
C ALA A 52 -1.13 -15.42 0.38
N ARG A 53 0.09 -14.87 0.27
CA ARG A 53 1.15 -15.01 1.28
C ARG A 53 0.72 -14.37 2.61
N LEU A 54 0.31 -13.10 2.58
CA LEU A 54 -0.13 -12.39 3.78
C LEU A 54 -1.32 -13.06 4.46
N ALA A 55 -2.29 -13.56 3.69
CA ALA A 55 -3.44 -14.27 4.22
C ALA A 55 -3.04 -15.57 4.93
N ARG A 56 -2.05 -16.30 4.42
CA ARG A 56 -1.56 -17.54 5.04
C ARG A 56 -0.69 -17.29 6.28
N GLU A 57 0.05 -16.20 6.30
CA GLU A 57 0.93 -15.82 7.41
C GLU A 57 0.16 -15.15 8.56
N GLY A 58 -0.78 -14.26 8.23
CA GLY A 58 -1.45 -13.38 9.19
C GLY A 58 -2.78 -13.88 9.74
N LEU A 59 -3.40 -14.89 9.11
CA LEU A 59 -4.72 -15.39 9.50
C LEU A 59 -4.69 -16.88 9.83
N SER A 60 -5.46 -17.27 10.85
CA SER A 60 -5.69 -18.68 11.19
C SER A 60 -6.89 -19.21 10.42
N TRP A 61 -6.64 -20.14 9.51
CA TRP A 61 -7.68 -20.74 8.67
C TRP A 61 -8.15 -22.06 9.26
N HIS A 62 -9.48 -22.21 9.43
CA HIS A 62 -10.04 -23.53 9.69
C HIS A 62 -9.89 -24.46 8.47
N LYS A 63 -10.11 -23.92 7.26
CA LYS A 63 -9.84 -24.57 5.98
C LYS A 63 -9.06 -23.61 5.08
N PRO A 64 -7.88 -24.00 4.55
CA PRO A 64 -7.13 -23.16 3.63
C PRO A 64 -7.90 -22.87 2.34
N PHE A 65 -7.77 -21.65 1.82
CA PHE A 65 -8.30 -21.28 0.51
C PHE A 65 -7.42 -21.85 -0.62
N THR A 66 -8.03 -22.08 -1.79
CA THR A 66 -7.34 -22.60 -2.98
C THR A 66 -7.29 -21.60 -4.13
N LYS A 67 -8.11 -20.55 -4.08
CA LYS A 67 -8.19 -19.48 -5.09
C LYS A 67 -8.06 -18.15 -4.36
N VAL A 68 -7.25 -17.23 -4.91
CA VAL A 68 -6.97 -15.93 -4.29
C VAL A 68 -7.98 -14.90 -4.76
N LEU A 69 -8.08 -14.70 -6.08
CA LEU A 69 -9.09 -13.86 -6.70
C LEU A 69 -9.79 -14.62 -7.83
N ASP A 70 -11.12 -14.51 -7.90
CA ASP A 70 -11.90 -14.95 -9.05
C ASP A 70 -12.37 -13.78 -9.89
N GLU A 71 -11.66 -13.53 -10.99
CA GLU A 71 -12.00 -12.49 -11.96
C GLU A 71 -12.90 -12.99 -13.11
N SER A 72 -13.33 -14.26 -13.10
CA SER A 72 -14.03 -14.86 -14.25
C SER A 72 -15.39 -14.23 -14.56
N ASN A 73 -15.93 -13.41 -13.67
CA ASN A 73 -17.22 -12.74 -13.80
C ASN A 73 -17.17 -11.26 -13.43
N ALA A 74 -16.08 -10.56 -13.78
CA ALA A 74 -15.96 -9.12 -13.54
C ALA A 74 -17.19 -8.34 -14.09
N PRO A 75 -17.75 -7.36 -13.35
CA PRO A 75 -17.23 -6.77 -12.10
C PRO A 75 -17.65 -7.50 -10.81
N PHE A 76 -18.26 -8.69 -10.91
CA PHE A 76 -18.67 -9.52 -9.77
C PHE A 76 -17.58 -10.53 -9.39
N TYR A 77 -16.47 -10.02 -8.84
CA TYR A 77 -15.36 -10.81 -8.33
C TYR A 77 -15.79 -11.74 -7.19
N LYS A 78 -15.13 -12.89 -7.02
CA LYS A 78 -15.37 -13.86 -5.94
C LYS A 78 -14.09 -14.31 -5.25
#